data_AF-G5SAF0-F1
#
_entry.id   AF-G5SAF0-F1
#
_cell.length_a   1.000
_cell.length_b   1.000
_cell.length_c   1.000
_cell.angle_alpha   90.00
_cell.angle_beta   90.00
_cell.angle_gamma   90.00
#
_symmetry.space_group_name_H-M   'P 1'
#
loop_
_entity.id
_entity.type
_entity.pdbx_description
1 polymer ?
#
loop_
_entity_poly.entity_id
_entity_poly.type
_entity_poly.pdbx_seq_one_letter_code
_entity_poly.pdbx_strand_id
1 'polypeptide(L)'
;QNSDEALSIKRDADPTFDFCGYLEALPEPDGMYIGNANIIPRQPRLYLYHAYLAYMEAHGYRNTMSLTMFGKGLPAMLKEYGLSYEKRRKNQGIQTNLALREESNADWLPKCDDPIAK
;
A
#
# COMPACT_ATOMS: atom_id res chain seq x y z
N GLN A 1 14.81 21.31 6.27
CA GLN A 1 15.92 20.92 5.37
C GLN A 1 16.42 19.50 5.63
N ASN A 2 16.55 19.02 6.89
CA ASN A 2 17.02 17.63 7.13
C ASN A 2 15.96 16.51 6.93
N SER A 3 14.66 16.80 6.96
CA SER A 3 13.60 15.79 6.85
C SER A 3 13.51 15.16 5.47
N ASP A 4 13.66 15.98 4.43
CA ASP A 4 13.34 15.59 3.07
C ASP A 4 14.46 14.72 2.47
N GLU A 5 15.71 15.05 2.79
CA GLU A 5 16.87 14.21 2.48
C GLU A 5 16.79 12.86 3.21
N ALA A 6 16.41 12.88 4.50
CA ALA A 6 16.26 11.65 5.28
C ALA A 6 15.14 10.74 4.72
N LEU A 7 14.04 11.32 4.24
CA LEU A 7 12.98 10.58 3.57
C LEU A 7 13.46 9.98 2.25
N SER A 8 14.18 10.76 1.43
CA SER A 8 14.74 10.26 0.16
C SER A 8 15.65 9.05 0.38
N ILE A 9 16.57 9.12 1.35
CA ILE A 9 17.49 8.02 1.67
C ILE A 9 16.74 6.76 2.12
N LYS A 10 15.69 6.91 2.94
CA LYS A 10 14.88 5.77 3.39
C LYS A 10 14.12 5.12 2.23
N ARG A 11 13.61 5.91 1.28
CA ARG A 11 12.92 5.41 0.09
C ARG A 11 13.85 4.59 -0.79
N ASP A 12 15.07 5.07 -1.02
CA ASP A 12 16.08 4.35 -1.81
C ASP A 12 16.52 3.03 -1.13
N ALA A 13 16.49 2.98 0.20
CA ALA A 13 16.98 1.84 0.98
C ALA A 13 15.92 0.76 1.27
N ASP A 14 14.64 1.13 1.37
CA ASP A 14 13.55 0.21 1.73
C ASP A 14 12.35 0.35 0.77
N PRO A 15 12.08 -0.64 -0.10
CA PRO A 15 10.98 -0.57 -1.06
C PRO A 15 9.60 -0.59 -0.39
N THR A 16 9.48 -1.12 0.84
CA THR A 16 8.22 -1.05 1.60
C THR A 16 7.99 0.36 2.14
N PHE A 17 9.08 1.05 2.52
CA PHE A 17 9.02 2.46 2.89
C PHE A 17 8.68 3.33 1.68
N ASP A 18 9.27 3.05 0.51
CA ASP A 18 8.96 3.75 -0.74
C ASP A 18 7.50 3.56 -1.18
N PHE A 19 6.97 2.34 -1.08
CA PHE A 19 5.55 2.05 -1.30
C PHE A 19 4.62 2.95 -0.47
N CYS A 20 4.98 3.26 0.79
CA CYS A 20 4.18 4.14 1.64
C CYS A 20 4.06 5.57 1.08
N GLY A 21 4.98 6.00 0.22
CA GLY A 21 4.92 7.28 -0.49
C GLY A 21 3.77 7.38 -1.49
N TYR A 22 3.24 6.24 -1.95
CA TYR A 22 2.06 6.15 -2.82
C TYR A 22 0.73 6.13 -2.05
N LEU A 23 0.77 6.31 -0.73
CA LEU A 23 -0.41 6.31 0.13
C LEU A 23 -0.79 7.72 0.54
N GLU A 24 -2.09 7.92 0.74
CA GLU A 24 -2.66 9.10 1.36
C GLU A 24 -3.65 8.70 2.45
N ALA A 25 -3.81 9.57 3.45
CA ALA A 25 -4.73 9.38 4.56
C ALA A 25 -6.05 10.12 4.30
N LEU A 26 -7.15 9.38 4.37
CA LEU A 26 -8.51 9.88 4.37
C LEU A 26 -8.91 10.32 5.80
N PRO A 27 -9.93 11.20 5.93
CA PRO A 27 -10.43 11.63 7.24
C PRO A 27 -11.03 10.51 8.10
N GLU A 28 -11.55 9.45 7.46
CA GLU A 28 -12.20 8.32 8.12
C GLU A 28 -11.65 6.98 7.58
N PRO A 29 -11.77 5.87 8.34
CA PRO A 29 -11.32 4.54 7.93
C PRO A 29 -12.22 3.87 6.87
N ASP A 30 -12.49 4.59 5.79
CA ASP A 30 -13.31 4.20 4.64
C ASP A 30 -12.49 4.02 3.34
N GLY A 31 -11.18 3.94 3.46
CA GLY A 31 -10.26 3.62 2.37
C GLY A 31 -10.14 2.13 2.12
N MET A 32 -8.94 1.67 1.80
CA MET A 32 -8.65 0.30 1.42
C MET A 32 -8.82 -0.68 2.59
N TYR A 33 -9.24 -1.90 2.28
CA TYR A 33 -9.18 -3.03 3.21
C TYR A 33 -7.74 -3.54 3.32
N ILE A 34 -7.37 -4.10 4.46
CA ILE A 34 -6.03 -4.71 4.61
C ILE A 34 -5.83 -5.87 3.62
N GLY A 35 -6.83 -6.74 3.47
CA GLY A 35 -6.77 -7.93 2.61
C GLY A 35 -5.79 -8.99 3.13
N ASN A 36 -5.58 -10.04 2.32
CA ASN A 36 -4.58 -11.07 2.59
C ASN A 36 -4.20 -11.80 1.30
N ALA A 37 -3.05 -12.48 1.28
CA ALA A 37 -2.52 -13.16 0.08
C ALA A 37 -3.44 -14.26 -0.51
N ASN A 38 -4.37 -14.81 0.27
CA ASN A 38 -5.21 -15.92 -0.15
C ASN A 38 -6.46 -15.46 -0.92
N ILE A 39 -6.73 -14.15 -0.99
CA ILE A 39 -7.86 -13.61 -1.77
C ILE A 39 -7.47 -13.62 -3.25
N ILE A 40 -8.19 -14.40 -4.07
CA ILE A 40 -7.96 -14.55 -5.51
C ILE A 40 -9.29 -14.33 -6.25
N PRO A 41 -9.32 -13.52 -7.33
CA PRO A 41 -8.21 -12.78 -7.94
C PRO A 41 -7.72 -11.61 -7.06
N ARG A 42 -6.46 -11.19 -7.27
CA ARG A 42 -5.91 -10.03 -6.54
C ARG A 42 -6.63 -8.75 -6.95
N GLN A 43 -6.99 -7.92 -5.98
CA GLN A 43 -7.65 -6.63 -6.22
C GLN A 43 -6.85 -5.49 -5.57
N PRO A 44 -5.77 -5.00 -6.22
CA PRO A 44 -4.84 -4.03 -5.62
C PRO A 44 -5.48 -2.65 -5.38
N ARG A 45 -6.60 -2.32 -6.03
CA ARG A 45 -7.36 -1.09 -5.74
C ARG A 45 -8.24 -1.20 -4.48
N LEU A 46 -8.61 -2.42 -4.09
CA LEU A 46 -9.48 -2.65 -2.92
C LEU A 46 -8.67 -3.02 -1.67
N TYR A 47 -7.61 -3.80 -1.85
CA TYR A 47 -6.83 -4.37 -0.75
C TYR A 47 -5.41 -3.80 -0.69
N LEU A 48 -5.07 -3.16 0.42
CA LEU A 48 -3.77 -2.53 0.67
C LEU A 48 -2.60 -3.51 0.57
N TYR A 49 -2.75 -4.72 1.12
CA TYR A 49 -1.70 -5.72 0.98
C TYR A 49 -1.54 -6.21 -0.46
N HIS A 50 -2.59 -6.18 -1.28
CA HIS A 50 -2.49 -6.53 -2.69
C HIS A 50 -1.80 -5.42 -3.49
N ALA A 51 -2.08 -4.16 -3.18
CA ALA A 51 -1.32 -3.03 -3.72
C ALA A 51 0.16 -3.16 -3.40
N TYR A 52 0.52 -3.47 -2.15
CA TYR A 52 1.90 -3.72 -1.77
C TYR A 52 2.55 -4.84 -2.59
N LEU A 53 1.87 -5.98 -2.75
CA LEU A 53 2.41 -7.08 -3.55
C LEU A 53 2.58 -6.70 -5.03
N ALA A 54 1.61 -5.97 -5.61
CA ALA A 54 1.68 -5.50 -6.98
C ALA A 54 2.83 -4.50 -7.19
N TYR A 55 3.03 -3.59 -6.23
CA TYR A 55 4.17 -2.67 -6.22
C TYR A 55 5.50 -3.42 -6.22
N MET A 56 5.66 -4.38 -5.31
CA MET A 56 6.88 -5.17 -5.20
C MET A 56 7.16 -5.96 -6.48
N GLU A 57 6.13 -6.56 -7.07
CA GLU A 57 6.22 -7.32 -8.33
C GLU A 57 6.61 -6.43 -9.52
N ALA A 58 5.98 -5.26 -9.66
CA ALA A 58 6.28 -4.30 -10.74
C ALA A 58 7.73 -3.80 -10.72
N HIS A 59 8.33 -3.68 -9.53
CA HIS A 59 9.72 -3.25 -9.34
C HIS A 59 10.72 -4.42 -9.23
N GLY A 60 10.27 -5.66 -9.47
CA GLY A 60 11.13 -6.84 -9.49
C GLY A 60 11.60 -7.35 -8.11
N TYR A 61 11.00 -6.87 -7.02
CA TYR A 61 11.30 -7.34 -5.67
C TYR A 61 10.62 -8.67 -5.38
N ARG A 62 11.42 -9.72 -5.17
CA ARG A 62 10.92 -11.08 -4.88
C ARG A 62 10.67 -11.34 -3.38
N ASN A 63 11.36 -10.60 -2.52
CA ASN A 63 11.30 -10.79 -1.08
C ASN A 63 10.30 -9.79 -0.47
N THR A 64 9.01 -10.14 -0.52
CA THR A 64 7.95 -9.33 0.07
C THR A 64 7.81 -9.62 1.57
N MET A 65 7.51 -8.59 2.37
CA MET A 65 7.11 -8.78 3.76
C MET A 65 5.85 -9.62 3.83
N SER A 66 5.75 -10.49 4.85
CA SER A 66 4.49 -11.15 5.17
C SER A 66 3.44 -10.14 5.62
N LEU A 67 2.15 -10.48 5.49
CA LEU A 67 1.04 -9.65 5.95
C LEU A 67 1.22 -9.18 7.40
N THR A 68 1.71 -10.07 8.27
CA THR A 68 1.97 -9.76 9.67
C THR A 68 3.08 -8.73 9.85
N MET A 69 4.19 -8.86 9.11
CA MET A 69 5.31 -7.92 9.19
C MET A 69 4.94 -6.57 8.59
N PHE A 70 4.28 -6.58 7.43
CA PHE A 70 3.73 -5.40 6.78
C PHE A 70 2.82 -4.63 7.73
N GLY A 71 1.82 -5.30 8.32
CA GLY A 71 0.87 -4.66 9.23
C GLY A 71 1.50 -4.13 10.52
N LYS A 72 2.62 -4.71 10.99
CA LYS A 72 3.36 -4.22 12.17
C LYS A 72 4.21 -2.98 11.84
N GLY A 73 4.87 -2.97 10.68
CA GLY A 73 5.74 -1.85 10.28
C GLY A 73 4.98 -0.64 9.76
N LEU A 74 3.84 -0.86 9.11
CA LEU A 74 3.09 0.17 8.40
C LEU A 74 2.83 1.45 9.20
N PRO A 75 2.34 1.41 10.46
CA PRO A 75 2.09 2.64 11.22
C PRO A 75 3.33 3.49 11.47
N ALA A 76 4.48 2.85 11.68
CA ALA A 76 5.75 3.55 11.91
C ALA A 76 6.24 4.22 10.62
N MET A 77 6.14 3.52 9.48
CA MET A 77 6.51 4.09 8.18
C MET A 77 5.60 5.26 7.81
N LEU A 78 4.29 5.14 7.97
CA LEU A 78 3.33 6.22 7.69
C LEU A 78 3.57 7.47 8.53
N LYS A 79 3.98 7.30 9.80
CA LYS A 79 4.30 8.43 10.69
C LYS A 79 5.46 9.28 10.15
N GLU A 80 6.42 8.67 9.47
CA GLU A 80 7.55 9.38 8.84
C GLU A 80 7.09 10.23 7.65
N TYR A 81 6.02 9.82 6.96
CA TYR A 81 5.33 10.59 5.94
C TYR A 81 4.33 11.62 6.49
N GLY A 82 4.20 11.72 7.83
CA GLY A 82 3.22 12.59 8.47
C GLY A 82 1.76 12.12 8.33
N LEU A 83 1.53 10.85 7.99
CA LEU A 83 0.20 10.28 7.81
C LEU A 83 -0.31 9.63 9.10
N SER A 84 -1.54 9.93 9.48
CA SER A 84 -2.23 9.23 10.57
C SER A 84 -2.79 7.90 10.06
N TYR A 85 -2.49 6.82 10.79
CA TYR A 85 -3.00 5.49 10.49
C TYR A 85 -4.20 5.14 11.36
N GLU A 86 -5.36 4.99 10.74
CA GLU A 86 -6.59 4.56 11.39
C GLU A 86 -7.16 3.31 10.72
N LYS A 87 -7.84 2.49 11.52
CA LYS A 87 -8.50 1.27 11.03
C LYS A 87 -9.75 0.93 11.81
N ARG A 88 -10.71 0.30 11.14
CA ARG A 88 -11.97 -0.18 11.71
C ARG A 88 -12.23 -1.62 11.29
N ARG A 89 -12.66 -2.46 12.22
CA ARG A 89 -13.16 -3.80 11.91
C ARG A 89 -14.57 -3.68 11.33
N LYS A 90 -14.78 -4.23 10.13
CA LYS A 90 -16.09 -4.39 9.47
C LYS A 90 -16.33 -5.87 9.17
N ASN A 91 -17.54 -6.21 8.73
CA ASN A 91 -17.92 -7.59 8.39
C ASN A 91 -17.02 -8.20 7.30
N GLN A 92 -16.59 -7.38 6.34
CA GLN A 92 -15.73 -7.80 5.22
C GLN A 92 -14.23 -7.84 5.58
N GLY A 93 -13.83 -7.41 6.77
CA GLY A 93 -12.44 -7.38 7.20
C GLY A 93 -12.05 -6.08 7.91
N ILE A 94 -10.75 -5.80 7.97
CA ILE A 94 -10.23 -4.56 8.55
C ILE A 94 -10.11 -3.53 7.42
N GLN A 95 -10.82 -2.41 7.55
CA GLN A 95 -10.72 -1.27 6.65
C GLN A 95 -9.81 -0.21 7.26
N THR A 96 -9.03 0.46 6.43
CA THR A 96 -8.08 1.53 6.82
C THR A 96 -8.56 2.88 6.33
N ASN A 97 -7.96 3.96 6.82
CA ASN A 97 -8.13 5.28 6.24
C ASN A 97 -7.15 5.55 5.07
N LEU A 98 -6.57 4.52 4.46
CA LEU A 98 -5.55 4.71 3.42
C LEU A 98 -6.13 4.52 2.04
N ALA A 99 -5.75 5.39 1.10
CA ALA A 99 -6.01 5.24 -0.32
C ALA A 99 -4.69 5.28 -1.11
N LEU A 100 -4.73 4.75 -2.34
CA LEU A 100 -3.64 4.93 -3.30
C LEU A 100 -3.76 6.30 -3.93
N ARG A 101 -2.65 7.03 -3.98
CA ARG A 101 -2.57 8.28 -4.73
C ARG A 101 -2.65 8.01 -6.24
N GLU A 102 -3.03 9.03 -7.01
CA GLU A 102 -3.24 8.92 -8.44
C GLU A 102 -2.00 8.45 -9.21
N GLU A 103 -0.80 8.84 -8.77
CA GLU A 103 0.49 8.48 -9.38
C GLU A 103 0.67 6.95 -9.47
N SER A 104 0.10 6.22 -8.50
CA SER A 104 0.12 4.75 -8.50
C SER A 104 -0.40 4.17 -9.83
N ASN A 105 -1.42 4.79 -10.44
CA ASN A 105 -2.02 4.31 -11.69
C ASN A 105 -1.09 4.45 -12.91
N ALA A 106 -0.23 5.47 -12.91
CA ALA A 106 0.71 5.72 -13.99
C ALA A 106 1.97 4.86 -13.85
N ASP A 107 2.39 4.61 -12.60
CA ASP A 107 3.72 4.08 -12.32
C ASP A 107 3.76 2.54 -12.30
N TRP A 108 2.89 1.89 -11.54
CA TRP A 108 3.04 0.46 -11.26
C TRP A 108 1.73 -0.32 -11.06
N LEU A 109 0.62 0.36 -10.76
CA LEU A 109 -0.64 -0.30 -10.49
C LEU A 109 -1.15 -0.93 -11.80
N PRO A 110 -1.45 -2.24 -11.83
CA PRO A 110 -1.96 -2.88 -13.04
C PRO A 110 -3.17 -2.13 -13.58
N LYS A 111 -3.21 -1.91 -14.89
CA LYS A 111 -4.42 -1.36 -15.53
C LYS A 111 -5.58 -2.30 -15.17
N CYS A 112 -6.76 -1.74 -14.94
CA CYS A 112 -7.93 -2.61 -14.84
C CYS A 112 -8.02 -3.26 -16.22
N ASP A 113 -7.68 -4.54 -16.31
CA ASP A 113 -7.98 -5.29 -17.52
C ASP A 113 -9.49 -5.19 -17.67
N ASP A 114 -9.94 -4.48 -18.72
CA ASP A 114 -11.26 -4.74 -19.27
C ASP A 114 -11.36 -6.27 -19.40
N PRO A 115 -12.48 -6.88 -18.96
CA PRO A 115 -12.59 -8.32 -18.89
C PRO A 115 -12.07 -8.89 -20.20
N ILE A 116 -11.02 -9.71 -20.10
CA ILE A 116 -10.34 -10.32 -21.24
C ILE A 116 -11.44 -10.85 -22.16
N ALA A 117 -11.68 -10.15 -23.26
CA ALA A 117 -12.52 -10.65 -24.32
C ALA A 117 -11.70 -11.76 -24.98
N LYS A 118 -11.82 -12.99 -24.45
CA LYS A 118 -11.83 -14.28 -25.16
C LYS A 118 -11.81 -15.45 -24.18
#